data_AF-A0A8J4G7L5-F1
#
_entry.id   AF-A0A8J4G7L5-F1
#
_cell.length_a   1.000
_cell.length_b   1.000
_cell.length_c   1.000
_cell.angle_alpha   90.00
_cell.angle_beta   90.00
_cell.angle_gamma   90.00
#
_symmetry.space_group_name_H-M   'P 1'
#
loop_
_entity.id
_entity.type
_entity.pdbx_description
1 polymer ?
#
loop_
_entity_poly.entity_id
_entity_poly.type
_entity_poly.pdbx_seq_one_letter_code
_entity_poly.pdbx_strand_id
1 'polypeptide(L)'
;MKLCAMYATVIILPYCFNTFIHADISHVFRTWLGRPQQTRSAEDDDPNRVAEARHVKGFLDKKMQRALGDFLDWAERDHKGGLLAGVLSTARRLINAENATLGDEIIDLSIQLGHIPTNFMKWPLVRRIAVASLALLQDRHGPLAQDLYAEGLLLQLFTQHQFSARRKGMMEFTHISKSGGTSFCRLAVDNGCQADTKRNCLVEAFGDDPRYFDQSYHDILRAGWNTSCDDIEKPMKPRLPIGCRTRRMWLRRHAQNAYANEYTAFGGIKSPVSAHPCRNMLTVLQLRHPYERVISHIKFAWIIYLLRCGQRDSRAVYFKNGNRTDIWSALMPAATNNYLIRSLLGEAVFNLPRGAISQAHLATARGLLAKQYDVLLVLEDANLLQVSLRYGLGFQRLNPRHDNKAPKSAEESLPRDLEQLYDLNQLDNQLYQFGVLMARLDAIVYDAASRVAKSGVAVTPTPSPPLPRQPRCFPWDMDKPHCRDEEEEAGGYRRCGWIGGR
;
A
#
# COMPACT_ATOMS: atom_id res chain seq x y z
N MET A 1 51.83 -14.83 6.12
CA MET A 1 50.96 -15.05 4.92
C MET A 1 49.77 -16.02 5.17
N LYS A 2 49.09 -16.02 6.33
CA LYS A 2 47.90 -16.87 6.56
C LYS A 2 46.79 -16.18 7.41
N LEU A 3 46.58 -14.87 7.21
CA LEU A 3 45.60 -14.08 8.00
C LEU A 3 44.68 -13.15 7.19
N CYS A 4 44.84 -13.06 5.86
CA CYS A 4 43.97 -12.21 5.01
C CYS A 4 42.74 -12.93 4.43
N ALA A 5 42.49 -14.19 4.79
CA ALA A 5 41.55 -15.07 4.07
C ALA A 5 40.11 -15.13 4.63
N MET A 6 39.75 -14.30 5.63
CA MET A 6 38.46 -14.45 6.35
C MET A 6 37.56 -13.20 6.42
N TYR A 7 37.92 -12.10 5.74
CA TYR A 7 37.11 -10.87 5.67
C TYR A 7 36.85 -10.36 4.24
N ALA A 8 37.22 -11.12 3.20
CA ALA A 8 37.27 -10.68 1.81
C ALA A 8 36.07 -11.18 0.95
N THR A 9 34.83 -11.03 1.42
CA THR A 9 33.63 -11.52 0.68
C THR A 9 32.53 -10.47 0.50
N VAL A 10 32.74 -9.20 0.86
CA VAL A 10 31.69 -8.15 0.75
C VAL A 10 32.15 -6.83 0.09
N ILE A 11 33.45 -6.52 -0.01
CA ILE A 11 33.90 -5.18 -0.51
C ILE A 11 35.03 -5.30 -1.55
N ILE A 12 34.63 -5.46 -2.83
CA ILE A 12 35.42 -5.50 -4.08
C ILE A 12 34.44 -5.09 -5.20
N LEU A 13 34.65 -4.14 -6.15
CA LEU A 13 35.71 -3.16 -6.42
C LEU A 13 35.07 -1.97 -7.20
N PRO A 14 35.29 -0.68 -6.85
CA PRO A 14 34.62 0.44 -7.53
C PRO A 14 35.35 1.02 -8.78
N TYR A 15 36.36 0.34 -9.34
CA TYR A 15 37.30 0.96 -10.31
C TYR A 15 37.46 0.28 -11.69
N CYS A 16 36.67 -0.74 -12.04
CA CYS A 16 36.83 -1.48 -13.31
C CYS A 16 35.58 -1.54 -14.22
N PHE A 17 34.66 -0.56 -14.12
CA PHE A 17 33.48 -0.48 -14.99
C PHE A 17 33.38 0.88 -15.68
N ASN A 18 33.95 0.99 -16.88
CA ASN A 18 33.64 2.09 -17.78
C ASN A 18 32.28 1.83 -18.46
N THR A 19 31.46 2.88 -18.58
CA THR A 19 30.14 2.91 -19.24
C THR A 19 29.04 2.02 -18.61
N PHE A 20 28.75 2.22 -17.33
CA PHE A 20 27.40 1.93 -16.84
C PHE A 20 26.44 3.08 -17.20
N ILE A 21 25.24 2.74 -17.67
CA ILE A 21 24.14 3.70 -17.83
C ILE A 21 23.51 3.90 -16.46
N HIS A 22 23.88 4.99 -15.80
CA HIS A 22 23.34 5.38 -14.49
C HIS A 22 21.91 5.91 -14.61
N ALA A 23 21.07 5.58 -13.63
CA ALA A 23 19.79 6.25 -13.50
C ALA A 23 20.00 7.72 -13.11
N ASP A 24 19.34 8.66 -13.80
CA ASP A 24 19.15 10.03 -13.29
C ASP A 24 18.24 9.97 -12.05
N ILE A 25 18.85 9.69 -10.90
CA ILE A 25 18.19 9.62 -9.59
C ILE A 25 17.50 10.95 -9.29
N SER A 26 18.12 12.06 -9.66
CA SER A 26 17.53 13.38 -9.49
C SER A 26 16.18 13.53 -10.22
N HIS A 27 16.02 12.94 -11.41
CA HIS A 27 14.75 12.85 -12.13
C HIS A 27 13.78 11.84 -11.50
N VAL A 28 14.25 10.75 -10.88
CA VAL A 28 13.37 9.83 -10.11
C VAL A 28 12.67 10.60 -8.98
N PHE A 29 13.41 11.32 -8.13
CA PHE A 29 12.83 12.10 -7.04
C PHE A 29 11.91 13.23 -7.54
N ARG A 30 12.29 13.94 -8.61
CA ARG A 30 11.44 14.96 -9.25
C ARG A 30 10.13 14.37 -9.78
N THR A 31 10.15 13.15 -10.33
CA THR A 31 8.96 12.46 -10.86
C THR A 31 7.94 12.15 -9.78
N TRP A 32 8.38 11.71 -8.59
CA TRP A 32 7.48 11.23 -7.53
C TRP A 32 7.15 12.26 -6.45
N LEU A 33 8.06 13.18 -6.14
CA LEU A 33 7.90 14.17 -5.07
C LEU A 33 7.98 15.62 -5.53
N GLY A 34 8.38 15.86 -6.80
CA GLY A 34 8.29 17.19 -7.38
C GLY A 34 6.85 17.67 -7.46
N ARG A 35 6.68 18.99 -7.60
CA ARG A 35 5.37 19.55 -7.95
C ARG A 35 4.87 18.86 -9.23
N PRO A 36 3.58 18.48 -9.31
CA PRO A 36 3.00 18.08 -10.59
C PRO A 36 3.35 19.17 -11.60
N GLN A 37 3.91 18.78 -12.75
CA GLN A 37 3.96 19.72 -13.87
C GLN A 37 2.51 20.10 -14.15
N GLN A 38 2.13 21.33 -13.77
CA GLN A 38 0.90 21.91 -14.27
C GLN A 38 1.05 21.88 -15.78
N THR A 39 0.31 20.98 -16.42
CA THR A 39 0.14 20.98 -17.86
C THR A 39 -0.44 22.33 -18.19
N ARG A 40 0.41 23.25 -18.67
CA ARG A 40 0.00 24.61 -19.03
C ARG A 40 -1.20 24.47 -19.95
N SER A 41 -2.36 24.91 -19.50
CA SER A 41 -3.43 25.25 -20.44
C SER A 41 -2.86 26.32 -21.37
N ALA A 42 -3.19 26.26 -22.65
CA ALA A 42 -2.65 27.17 -23.67
C ALA A 42 -3.16 28.63 -23.54
N GLU A 43 -3.67 29.00 -22.36
CA GLU A 43 -4.31 30.27 -22.03
C GLU A 43 -3.53 31.08 -20.97
N ASP A 44 -2.57 30.47 -20.25
CA ASP A 44 -1.83 31.10 -19.15
C ASP A 44 -0.42 31.58 -19.60
N ASP A 45 -0.40 32.35 -20.68
CA ASP A 45 0.81 32.89 -21.34
C ASP A 45 1.21 34.29 -20.81
N ASP A 46 1.07 34.53 -19.50
CA ASP A 46 1.58 35.75 -18.85
C ASP A 46 3.12 35.63 -18.62
N PRO A 47 3.96 36.41 -19.33
CA PRO A 47 5.41 36.33 -19.19
C PRO A 47 5.90 36.76 -17.79
N ASN A 48 5.13 37.55 -17.02
CA ASN A 48 5.52 37.99 -15.68
C ASN A 48 5.45 36.84 -14.67
N ARG A 49 4.43 35.96 -14.77
CA ARG A 49 4.35 34.71 -13.98
C ARG A 49 5.52 33.75 -14.25
N VAL A 50 6.09 33.78 -15.45
CA VAL A 50 7.24 32.93 -15.83
C VAL A 50 8.53 33.36 -15.12
N ALA A 51 8.67 34.64 -14.76
CA ALA A 51 9.83 35.14 -14.03
C ALA A 51 9.84 34.72 -12.55
N GLU A 52 8.72 34.86 -11.83
CA GLU A 52 8.61 34.44 -10.43
C GLU A 52 8.79 32.92 -10.25
N ALA A 53 8.36 32.12 -11.22
CA ALA A 53 8.52 30.66 -11.18
C ALA A 53 9.98 30.18 -11.12
N ARG A 54 10.97 31.01 -11.53
CA ARG A 54 12.39 30.64 -11.58
C ARG A 54 13.14 30.73 -10.25
N HIS A 55 12.53 31.27 -9.19
CA HIS A 55 13.19 31.43 -7.87
C HIS A 55 12.62 30.59 -6.73
N VAL A 56 11.90 29.50 -7.04
CA VAL A 56 11.56 28.49 -6.03
C VAL A 56 12.81 27.65 -5.69
N LYS A 57 13.48 27.98 -4.59
CA LYS A 57 14.49 27.10 -3.97
C LYS A 57 13.82 25.80 -3.49
N GLY A 58 14.33 24.66 -3.98
CA GLY A 58 13.83 23.31 -3.65
C GLY A 58 12.92 22.73 -4.74
N PHE A 59 13.00 21.41 -4.95
CA PHE A 59 12.08 20.68 -5.84
C PHE A 59 10.84 20.17 -5.07
N LEU A 60 10.99 19.97 -3.76
CA LEU A 60 9.89 19.73 -2.84
C LEU A 60 9.18 21.05 -2.53
N ASP A 61 7.86 21.02 -2.34
CA ASP A 61 7.17 22.16 -1.74
C ASP A 61 7.33 22.17 -0.20
N LYS A 62 7.09 23.34 0.42
CA LYS A 62 7.21 23.52 1.88
C LYS A 62 6.25 22.67 2.71
N LYS A 63 5.16 22.12 2.15
CA LYS A 63 4.28 21.17 2.84
C LYS A 63 4.90 19.78 2.81
N MET A 64 5.50 19.38 1.68
CA MET A 64 6.19 18.11 1.52
C MET A 64 7.45 18.01 2.38
N GLN A 65 8.31 19.05 2.39
CA GLN A 65 9.49 19.15 3.27
C GLN A 65 9.11 18.91 4.74
N ARG A 66 8.08 19.62 5.23
CA ARG A 66 7.57 19.48 6.60
C ARG A 66 7.02 18.09 6.87
N ALA A 67 6.22 17.53 5.96
CA ALA A 67 5.66 16.18 6.13
C ALA A 67 6.74 15.08 6.21
N LEU A 68 7.86 15.23 5.49
CA LEU A 68 9.02 14.35 5.60
C LEU A 68 9.79 14.55 6.93
N GLY A 69 9.98 15.79 7.36
CA GLY A 69 10.60 16.10 8.66
C GLY A 69 9.79 15.56 9.84
N ASP A 70 8.48 15.85 9.87
CA ASP A 70 7.54 15.36 10.89
C ASP A 70 7.53 13.82 10.99
N PHE A 71 7.67 13.14 9.84
CA PHE A 71 7.76 11.69 9.75
C PHE A 71 9.06 11.15 10.37
N LEU A 72 10.20 11.78 10.10
CA LEU A 72 11.49 11.35 10.65
C LEU A 72 11.56 11.62 12.17
N ASP A 73 11.15 12.81 12.61
CA ASP A 73 11.09 13.17 14.03
C ASP A 73 10.13 12.27 14.82
N TRP A 74 9.01 11.84 14.21
CA TRP A 74 8.14 10.81 14.78
C TRP A 74 8.83 9.44 14.85
N ALA A 75 9.52 9.01 13.80
CA ALA A 75 10.19 7.71 13.77
C ALA A 75 11.30 7.62 14.83
N GLU A 76 12.05 8.70 15.04
CA GLU A 76 13.05 8.83 16.10
C GLU A 76 12.44 8.71 17.50
N ARG A 77 11.36 9.46 17.78
CA ARG A 77 10.67 9.42 19.09
C ARG A 77 10.14 8.04 19.45
N ASP A 78 9.60 7.30 18.49
CA ASP A 78 8.99 5.98 18.70
C ASP A 78 10.02 4.83 18.75
N HIS A 79 11.25 5.03 18.22
CA HIS A 79 12.23 3.96 18.01
C HIS A 79 13.65 4.29 18.49
N LYS A 80 13.76 4.83 19.72
CA LYS A 80 15.01 5.16 20.42
C LYS A 80 15.97 4.00 20.74
N GLY A 81 15.75 2.78 20.24
CA GLY A 81 16.56 1.61 20.59
C GLY A 81 16.59 0.48 19.56
N GLY A 82 17.63 -0.34 19.67
CA GLY A 82 17.91 -1.46 18.75
C GLY A 82 18.38 -1.00 17.37
N LEU A 83 18.39 -1.95 16.41
CA LEU A 83 18.91 -1.75 15.05
C LEU A 83 18.34 -0.51 14.32
N LEU A 84 17.08 -0.17 14.58
CA LEU A 84 16.42 0.95 13.93
C LEU A 84 16.95 2.32 14.43
N ALA A 85 17.47 2.39 15.66
CA ALA A 85 18.10 3.60 16.17
C ALA A 85 19.41 3.93 15.44
N GLY A 86 20.18 2.91 15.01
CA GLY A 86 21.36 3.10 14.17
C GLY A 86 21.00 3.70 12.80
N VAL A 87 20.01 3.12 12.13
CA VAL A 87 19.45 3.65 10.87
C VAL A 87 18.98 5.10 11.02
N LEU A 88 18.22 5.40 12.09
CA LEU A 88 17.70 6.74 12.36
C LEU A 88 18.80 7.76 12.67
N SER A 89 19.82 7.37 13.44
CA SER A 89 20.97 8.23 13.73
C SER A 89 21.75 8.57 12.46
N THR A 90 22.09 7.58 11.64
CA THR A 90 22.77 7.82 10.35
C THR A 90 21.90 8.60 9.38
N ALA A 91 20.60 8.30 9.27
CA ALA A 91 19.65 9.09 8.49
C ALA A 91 19.62 10.56 8.93
N ARG A 92 19.71 10.84 10.24
CA ARG A 92 19.77 12.21 10.76
C ARG A 92 21.11 12.88 10.48
N ARG A 93 22.24 12.17 10.54
CA ARG A 93 23.54 12.71 10.11
C ARG A 93 23.52 13.05 8.61
N LEU A 94 23.05 12.12 7.77
CA LEU A 94 22.91 12.30 6.33
C LEU A 94 22.16 13.59 5.94
N ILE A 95 21.04 13.90 6.60
CA ILE A 95 20.26 15.14 6.33
C ILE A 95 21.03 16.41 6.72
N ASN A 96 21.89 16.32 7.74
CA ASN A 96 22.67 17.45 8.24
C ASN A 96 24.04 17.59 7.56
N ALA A 97 24.51 16.56 6.88
CA ALA A 97 25.81 16.47 6.23
C ALA A 97 26.10 17.63 5.24
N GLU A 98 27.39 17.87 5.02
CA GLU A 98 27.86 18.80 3.98
C GLU A 98 28.18 18.04 2.69
N ASN A 99 28.23 18.74 1.55
CA ASN A 99 28.48 18.12 0.23
C ASN A 99 29.75 17.24 0.19
N ALA A 100 30.76 17.60 0.99
CA ALA A 100 32.05 16.91 1.02
C ALA A 100 31.99 15.52 1.68
N THR A 101 31.18 15.36 2.73
CA THR A 101 31.06 14.10 3.51
C THR A 101 29.89 13.23 3.06
N LEU A 102 29.25 13.59 1.95
CA LEU A 102 27.93 13.07 1.64
C LEU A 102 27.94 11.62 1.15
N GLY A 103 28.98 11.22 0.42
CA GLY A 103 29.18 9.83 0.03
C GLY A 103 29.34 8.91 1.24
N ASP A 104 30.10 9.35 2.23
CA ASP A 104 30.41 8.57 3.43
C ASP A 104 29.14 8.28 4.25
N GLU A 105 28.26 9.27 4.47
CA GLU A 105 27.00 9.05 5.20
C GLU A 105 26.00 8.16 4.43
N ILE A 106 26.03 8.15 3.09
CA ILE A 106 25.24 7.21 2.27
C ILE A 106 25.81 5.78 2.38
N ILE A 107 27.14 5.64 2.38
CA ILE A 107 27.83 4.36 2.58
C ILE A 107 27.57 3.81 3.99
N ASP A 108 27.68 4.65 5.02
CA ASP A 108 27.33 4.32 6.40
C ASP A 108 25.88 3.83 6.51
N LEU A 109 24.93 4.51 5.84
CA LEU A 109 23.53 4.09 5.85
C LEU A 109 23.37 2.71 5.19
N SER A 110 24.02 2.48 4.05
CA SER A 110 24.05 1.18 3.37
C SER A 110 24.63 0.06 4.26
N ILE A 111 25.70 0.35 5.02
CA ILE A 111 26.28 -0.57 6.00
C ILE A 111 25.30 -0.87 7.13
N GLN A 112 24.65 0.14 7.70
CA GLN A 112 23.62 -0.06 8.75
C GLN A 112 22.44 -0.90 8.25
N LEU A 113 22.00 -0.71 7.00
CA LEU A 113 20.98 -1.56 6.37
C LEU A 113 21.44 -3.01 6.20
N GLY A 114 22.72 -3.24 5.89
CA GLY A 114 23.32 -4.57 5.80
C GLY A 114 23.28 -5.35 7.12
N HIS A 115 23.32 -4.66 8.27
CA HIS A 115 23.19 -5.27 9.60
C HIS A 115 21.75 -5.61 10.00
N ILE A 116 20.73 -5.15 9.28
CA ILE A 116 19.33 -5.44 9.61
C ILE A 116 19.01 -6.88 9.19
N PRO A 117 18.58 -7.76 10.12
CA PRO A 117 18.17 -9.11 9.76
C PRO A 117 17.09 -9.08 8.68
N THR A 118 17.22 -9.93 7.67
CA THR A 118 16.22 -10.01 6.60
C THR A 118 14.83 -10.33 7.15
N ASN A 119 14.70 -10.94 8.34
CA ASN A 119 13.44 -11.22 9.04
C ASN A 119 12.89 -10.06 9.88
N PHE A 120 13.46 -8.87 9.78
CA PHE A 120 12.97 -7.68 10.46
C PHE A 120 11.60 -7.25 9.95
N MET A 121 10.60 -7.25 10.83
CA MET A 121 9.19 -7.03 10.43
C MET A 121 8.86 -5.57 10.07
N LYS A 122 9.80 -4.63 10.22
CA LYS A 122 9.63 -3.18 9.95
C LYS A 122 10.44 -2.69 8.74
N TRP A 123 10.84 -3.57 7.82
CA TRP A 123 11.49 -3.20 6.55
C TRP A 123 10.80 -2.04 5.79
N PRO A 124 9.45 -1.93 5.75
CA PRO A 124 8.80 -0.80 5.07
C PRO A 124 9.12 0.55 5.72
N LEU A 125 9.22 0.61 7.05
CA LEU A 125 9.62 1.84 7.74
C LEU A 125 11.08 2.19 7.45
N VAL A 126 11.98 1.20 7.52
CA VAL A 126 13.41 1.38 7.23
C VAL A 126 13.62 1.98 5.83
N ARG A 127 12.96 1.41 4.82
CA ARG A 127 13.00 1.89 3.44
C ARG A 127 12.51 3.34 3.33
N ARG A 128 11.36 3.65 3.95
CA ARG A 128 10.76 4.99 3.89
C ARG A 128 11.62 6.04 4.63
N ILE A 129 12.27 5.70 5.74
CA ILE A 129 13.24 6.57 6.43
C ILE A 129 14.43 6.89 5.52
N ALA A 130 15.05 5.87 4.92
CA ALA A 130 16.22 6.07 4.06
C ALA A 130 15.88 6.95 2.84
N VAL A 131 14.78 6.67 2.15
CA VAL A 131 14.34 7.45 0.97
C VAL A 131 13.91 8.87 1.36
N ALA A 132 13.22 9.06 2.50
CA ALA A 132 12.87 10.40 3.00
C ALA A 132 14.11 11.24 3.29
N SER A 133 15.18 10.62 3.80
CA SER A 133 16.45 11.28 4.10
C SER A 133 17.16 11.72 2.82
N LEU A 134 17.21 10.84 1.81
CA LEU A 134 17.73 11.18 0.47
C LEU A 134 16.89 12.29 -0.21
N ALA A 135 15.56 12.29 -0.06
CA ALA A 135 14.70 13.31 -0.63
C ALA A 135 14.97 14.71 -0.05
N LEU A 136 15.06 14.81 1.29
CA LEU A 136 15.36 16.05 1.99
C LEU A 136 16.78 16.56 1.67
N LEU A 137 17.73 15.64 1.56
CA LEU A 137 19.10 15.91 1.16
C LEU A 137 19.16 16.50 -0.27
N GLN A 138 18.57 15.83 -1.26
CA GLN A 138 18.55 16.33 -2.63
C GLN A 138 17.81 17.68 -2.75
N ASP A 139 16.81 17.92 -1.90
CA ASP A 139 16.10 19.20 -1.88
C ASP A 139 16.96 20.35 -1.33
N ARG A 140 17.80 20.05 -0.32
CA ARG A 140 18.74 20.99 0.29
C ARG A 140 19.96 21.28 -0.60
N HIS A 141 20.49 20.27 -1.28
CA HIS A 141 21.78 20.34 -1.99
C HIS A 141 21.67 20.36 -3.52
N GLY A 142 20.49 20.11 -4.08
CA GLY A 142 20.28 19.92 -5.52
C GLY A 142 20.59 18.47 -5.94
N PRO A 143 20.82 18.22 -7.24
CA PRO A 143 21.28 16.92 -7.72
C PRO A 143 22.48 16.40 -6.93
N LEU A 144 22.44 15.13 -6.52
CA LEU A 144 23.50 14.58 -5.69
C LEU A 144 24.73 14.32 -6.57
N ALA A 145 25.86 14.96 -6.28
CA ALA A 145 27.14 14.63 -6.94
C ALA A 145 27.53 13.15 -6.74
N GLN A 146 26.92 12.52 -5.74
CA GLN A 146 27.02 11.12 -5.34
C GLN A 146 25.83 10.26 -5.80
N ASP A 147 25.17 10.59 -6.92
CA ASP A 147 24.02 9.84 -7.46
C ASP A 147 24.30 8.31 -7.54
N LEU A 148 25.56 7.89 -7.78
CA LEU A 148 26.00 6.48 -7.73
C LEU A 148 25.74 5.78 -6.38
N TYR A 149 26.08 6.43 -5.27
CA TYR A 149 25.89 5.85 -3.94
C TYR A 149 24.41 5.85 -3.57
N ALA A 150 23.65 6.87 -3.98
CA ALA A 150 22.20 6.93 -3.82
C ALA A 150 21.49 5.82 -4.63
N GLU A 151 21.89 5.61 -5.90
CA GLU A 151 21.42 4.51 -6.75
C GLU A 151 21.69 3.15 -6.09
N GLY A 152 22.93 2.90 -5.65
CA GLY A 152 23.30 1.66 -4.94
C GLY A 152 22.48 1.41 -3.67
N LEU A 153 22.23 2.45 -2.87
CA LEU A 153 21.39 2.38 -1.67
C LEU A 153 19.92 2.07 -2.01
N LEU A 154 19.36 2.67 -3.06
CA LEU A 154 17.99 2.38 -3.52
C LEU A 154 17.86 0.94 -4.03
N LEU A 155 18.84 0.43 -4.78
CA LEU A 155 18.88 -0.96 -5.25
C LEU A 155 19.03 -1.98 -4.09
N GLN A 156 19.83 -1.65 -3.08
CA GLN A 156 19.94 -2.46 -1.85
C GLN A 156 18.57 -2.56 -1.14
N LEU A 157 17.86 -1.44 -0.98
CA LEU A 157 16.51 -1.40 -0.41
C LEU A 157 15.49 -2.21 -1.23
N PHE A 158 15.58 -2.15 -2.56
CA PHE A 158 14.74 -2.96 -3.45
C PHE A 158 15.01 -4.47 -3.30
N THR A 159 16.28 -4.86 -3.20
CA THR A 159 16.69 -6.26 -3.01
C THR A 159 16.18 -6.81 -1.67
N GLN A 160 16.26 -6.03 -0.59
CA GLN A 160 15.70 -6.40 0.72
C GLN A 160 14.17 -6.53 0.70
N HIS A 161 13.48 -5.64 -0.04
CA HIS A 161 12.04 -5.76 -0.29
C HIS A 161 11.68 -7.08 -0.99
N GLN A 162 12.34 -7.39 -2.11
CA GLN A 162 12.12 -8.64 -2.85
C GLN A 162 12.39 -9.88 -1.99
N PHE A 163 13.49 -9.91 -1.23
CA PHE A 163 13.81 -11.03 -0.34
C PHE A 163 12.73 -11.23 0.73
N SER A 164 12.31 -10.13 1.38
CA SER A 164 11.25 -10.16 2.40
C SER A 164 9.93 -10.68 1.83
N ALA A 165 9.54 -10.20 0.65
CA ALA A 165 8.34 -10.63 -0.08
C ALA A 165 8.37 -12.12 -0.45
N ARG A 166 9.47 -12.58 -1.09
CA ARG A 166 9.68 -13.99 -1.48
C ARG A 166 9.58 -14.94 -0.28
N ARG A 167 10.20 -14.60 0.86
CA ARG A 167 10.12 -15.41 2.09
C ARG A 167 8.72 -15.41 2.71
N LYS A 168 8.01 -14.27 2.67
CA LYS A 168 6.63 -14.17 3.13
C LYS A 168 5.72 -15.10 2.32
N GLY A 169 5.89 -15.16 0.99
CA GLY A 169 5.36 -16.22 0.13
C GLY A 169 3.82 -16.35 0.08
N MET A 170 3.13 -15.43 0.74
CA MET A 170 1.68 -15.29 0.78
C MET A 170 1.36 -13.80 0.88
N MET A 171 0.23 -13.38 0.35
CA MET A 171 -0.23 -11.99 0.36
C MET A 171 -1.49 -11.85 1.21
N GLU A 172 -1.47 -10.92 2.17
CA GLU A 172 -2.68 -10.31 2.72
C GLU A 172 -2.90 -8.97 2.01
N PHE A 173 -4.05 -8.85 1.37
CA PHE A 173 -4.58 -7.59 0.89
C PHE A 173 -5.54 -7.02 1.94
N THR A 174 -5.12 -5.99 2.68
CA THR A 174 -6.06 -5.19 3.48
C THR A 174 -6.90 -4.35 2.51
N HIS A 175 -8.07 -4.87 2.18
CA HIS A 175 -9.02 -4.23 1.27
C HIS A 175 -9.80 -3.18 2.05
N ILE A 176 -9.35 -1.93 2.03
CA ILE A 176 -10.22 -0.83 2.44
C ILE A 176 -11.38 -0.81 1.45
N SER A 177 -12.59 -1.17 1.90
CA SER A 177 -13.67 -1.36 0.95
C SER A 177 -13.97 -0.10 0.14
N LYS A 178 -14.49 -0.34 -1.06
CA LYS A 178 -14.66 0.63 -2.15
C LYS A 178 -13.35 1.22 -2.70
N SER A 179 -12.20 0.70 -2.30
CA SER A 179 -10.89 1.08 -2.86
C SER A 179 -10.39 0.17 -4.01
N GLY A 180 -11.27 -0.60 -4.67
CA GLY A 180 -10.94 -1.33 -5.90
C GLY A 180 -10.62 -2.83 -5.75
N GLY A 181 -10.99 -3.48 -4.65
CA GLY A 181 -10.61 -4.87 -4.37
C GLY A 181 -11.08 -5.92 -5.38
N THR A 182 -12.18 -5.70 -6.12
CA THR A 182 -12.57 -6.59 -7.24
C THR A 182 -11.50 -6.60 -8.33
N SER A 183 -11.07 -5.41 -8.76
CA SER A 183 -10.03 -5.24 -9.78
C SER A 183 -8.69 -5.76 -9.28
N PHE A 184 -8.30 -5.47 -8.03
CA PHE A 184 -7.08 -6.00 -7.43
C PHE A 184 -7.08 -7.55 -7.36
N CYS A 185 -8.18 -8.15 -6.91
CA CYS A 185 -8.30 -9.61 -6.79
C CYS A 185 -8.16 -10.30 -8.17
N ARG A 186 -8.80 -9.74 -9.21
CA ARG A 186 -8.66 -10.22 -10.60
C ARG A 186 -7.23 -10.07 -11.10
N LEU A 187 -6.62 -8.89 -10.90
CA LEU A 187 -5.21 -8.65 -11.25
C LEU A 187 -4.26 -9.63 -10.56
N ALA A 188 -4.47 -9.94 -9.28
CA ALA A 188 -3.64 -10.92 -8.57
C ALA A 188 -3.70 -12.31 -9.22
N VAL A 189 -4.91 -12.78 -9.57
CA VAL A 189 -5.11 -14.08 -10.23
C VAL A 189 -4.56 -14.07 -11.66
N ASP A 190 -4.75 -12.99 -12.41
CA ASP A 190 -4.16 -12.81 -13.75
C ASP A 190 -2.61 -12.89 -13.71
N ASN A 191 -2.00 -12.55 -12.58
CA ASN A 191 -0.55 -12.65 -12.31
C ASN A 191 -0.12 -13.94 -11.58
N GLY A 192 -0.99 -14.96 -11.51
CA GLY A 192 -0.64 -16.30 -11.02
C GLY A 192 -0.81 -16.52 -9.50
N CYS A 193 -1.49 -15.61 -8.80
CA CYS A 193 -1.95 -15.88 -7.44
C CYS A 193 -3.15 -16.84 -7.41
N GLN A 194 -3.24 -17.62 -6.33
CA GLN A 194 -4.33 -18.54 -6.00
C GLN A 194 -5.15 -17.94 -4.86
N ALA A 195 -6.40 -17.57 -5.15
CA ALA A 195 -7.32 -16.88 -4.25
C ALA A 195 -8.79 -17.12 -4.65
N ASP A 196 -9.74 -16.89 -3.73
CA ASP A 196 -11.17 -17.02 -4.03
C ASP A 196 -11.74 -15.79 -4.76
N THR A 197 -11.85 -15.88 -6.09
CA THR A 197 -12.37 -14.79 -6.93
C THR A 197 -13.86 -14.52 -6.75
N LYS A 198 -14.65 -15.44 -6.18
CA LYS A 198 -16.11 -15.28 -6.04
C LYS A 198 -16.48 -14.14 -5.09
N ARG A 199 -15.61 -13.84 -4.12
CA ARG A 199 -15.86 -12.87 -3.04
C ARG A 199 -14.74 -11.83 -2.93
N ASN A 200 -14.19 -11.34 -4.04
CA ASN A 200 -13.07 -10.38 -4.05
C ASN A 200 -11.86 -10.84 -3.23
N CYS A 201 -11.49 -12.12 -3.32
CA CYS A 201 -10.38 -12.74 -2.58
C CYS A 201 -10.64 -12.90 -1.07
N LEU A 202 -11.85 -12.62 -0.57
CA LEU A 202 -12.25 -12.95 0.80
C LEU A 202 -12.31 -14.48 1.00
N VAL A 203 -11.78 -14.94 2.13
CA VAL A 203 -11.96 -16.32 2.60
C VAL A 203 -13.13 -16.36 3.59
N GLU A 204 -14.20 -17.08 3.25
CA GLU A 204 -15.40 -17.16 4.10
C GLU A 204 -15.10 -17.63 5.52
N ALA A 205 -14.26 -18.66 5.67
CA ALA A 205 -13.84 -19.20 6.97
C ALA A 205 -13.14 -18.18 7.88
N PHE A 206 -12.73 -17.02 7.36
CA PHE A 206 -12.07 -15.96 8.13
C PHE A 206 -13.05 -14.88 8.62
N GLY A 207 -14.22 -14.74 7.98
CA GLY A 207 -15.22 -13.72 8.32
C GLY A 207 -14.69 -12.29 8.16
N ASP A 208 -13.86 -12.01 7.15
CA ASP A 208 -13.33 -10.66 6.90
C ASP A 208 -14.25 -9.83 5.98
N ASP A 209 -15.53 -10.20 5.88
CA ASP A 209 -16.54 -9.43 5.17
C ASP A 209 -16.65 -8.01 5.75
N PRO A 210 -16.84 -6.99 4.89
CA PRO A 210 -17.06 -5.63 5.37
C PRO A 210 -18.32 -5.56 6.22
N ARG A 211 -18.33 -4.63 7.17
CA ARG A 211 -19.38 -4.48 8.18
C ARG A 211 -19.74 -3.02 8.24
N TYR A 212 -20.91 -2.66 7.71
CA TYR A 212 -21.31 -1.26 7.55
C TYR A 212 -22.44 -0.89 8.46
N PHE A 213 -23.45 -1.74 8.55
CA PHE A 213 -24.76 -1.32 8.99
C PHE A 213 -24.98 -1.56 10.49
N ASP A 214 -25.43 -0.51 11.16
CA ASP A 214 -26.00 -0.62 12.50
C ASP A 214 -27.41 -1.22 12.39
N GLN A 215 -27.58 -2.46 12.87
CA GLN A 215 -28.86 -3.16 12.84
C GLN A 215 -29.91 -2.41 13.68
N SER A 216 -29.54 -1.92 14.85
CA SER A 216 -30.44 -1.17 15.74
C SER A 216 -30.96 0.10 15.08
N TYR A 217 -30.11 0.83 14.34
CA TYR A 217 -30.57 2.00 13.58
C TYR A 217 -31.40 1.62 12.34
N HIS A 218 -31.07 0.51 11.66
CA HIS A 218 -31.94 -0.04 10.61
C HIS A 218 -33.36 -0.33 11.13
N ASP A 219 -33.49 -0.96 12.31
CA ASP A 219 -34.77 -1.25 12.94
C ASP A 219 -35.53 0.02 13.37
N ILE A 220 -34.82 1.06 13.82
CA ILE A 220 -35.40 2.40 14.08
C ILE A 220 -35.97 3.02 12.80
N LEU A 221 -35.25 2.94 11.67
CA LEU A 221 -35.75 3.43 10.37
C LEU A 221 -36.96 2.62 9.88
N ARG A 222 -36.94 1.30 10.12
CA ARG A 222 -38.05 0.38 9.81
C ARG A 222 -39.30 0.69 10.64
N ALA A 223 -39.17 1.18 11.86
CA ALA A 223 -40.26 1.67 12.73
C ALA A 223 -41.44 0.68 12.85
N GLY A 224 -41.16 -0.63 12.91
CA GLY A 224 -42.17 -1.69 13.00
C GLY A 224 -42.89 -2.05 11.71
N TRP A 225 -42.51 -1.49 10.55
CA TRP A 225 -43.04 -1.91 9.25
C TRP A 225 -42.45 -3.27 8.86
N ASN A 226 -43.30 -4.21 8.42
CA ASN A 226 -42.82 -5.44 7.78
C ASN A 226 -42.33 -5.09 6.37
N THR A 227 -41.08 -5.46 6.05
CA THR A 227 -40.43 -5.20 4.75
C THR A 227 -39.80 -6.49 4.23
N SER A 228 -39.35 -6.53 2.98
CA SER A 228 -38.53 -7.65 2.49
C SER A 228 -37.07 -7.62 2.99
N CYS A 229 -36.77 -6.83 4.03
CA CYS A 229 -35.42 -6.37 4.37
C CYS A 229 -35.07 -6.49 5.86
N ASP A 230 -35.78 -7.32 6.61
CA ASP A 230 -35.67 -7.38 8.08
C ASP A 230 -34.24 -7.76 8.56
N ASP A 231 -33.50 -8.56 7.79
CA ASP A 231 -32.08 -8.84 7.97
C ASP A 231 -31.22 -8.01 6.98
N ILE A 232 -30.39 -7.08 7.49
CA ILE A 232 -29.50 -6.30 6.62
C ILE A 232 -28.24 -7.06 6.22
N GLU A 233 -27.84 -6.98 4.95
CA GLU A 233 -26.56 -7.51 4.48
C GLU A 233 -25.39 -6.70 5.07
N LYS A 234 -24.34 -7.34 5.59
CA LYS A 234 -23.14 -6.70 6.20
C LYS A 234 -23.42 -5.95 7.53
N PRO A 235 -24.08 -6.57 8.52
CA PRO A 235 -24.31 -5.95 9.81
C PRO A 235 -23.00 -5.80 10.60
N MET A 236 -22.93 -4.81 11.47
CA MET A 236 -21.85 -4.65 12.45
C MET A 236 -21.92 -5.80 13.48
N LYS A 237 -20.88 -6.62 13.51
CA LYS A 237 -20.74 -7.81 14.37
C LYS A 237 -19.27 -7.96 14.82
N PRO A 238 -18.95 -8.69 15.91
CA PRO A 238 -17.57 -8.94 16.36
C PRO A 238 -16.75 -9.83 15.40
N ARG A 239 -15.42 -9.70 15.37
CA ARG A 239 -14.55 -10.53 14.53
C ARG A 239 -14.45 -11.97 15.05
N LEU A 240 -14.37 -12.95 14.14
CA LEU A 240 -13.96 -14.31 14.52
C LEU A 240 -12.49 -14.28 15.02
N PRO A 241 -12.15 -14.91 16.16
CA PRO A 241 -10.83 -14.81 16.81
C PRO A 241 -9.74 -15.64 16.10
N ILE A 242 -9.69 -15.62 14.77
CA ILE A 242 -8.79 -16.43 13.94
C ILE A 242 -7.49 -15.67 13.69
N GLY A 243 -6.44 -16.05 14.42
CA GLY A 243 -5.12 -15.42 14.32
C GLY A 243 -4.35 -15.74 13.02
N CYS A 244 -3.34 -14.91 12.74
CA CYS A 244 -2.52 -14.96 11.51
C CYS A 244 -1.75 -16.26 11.26
N ARG A 245 -1.41 -17.02 12.31
CA ARG A 245 -0.83 -18.37 12.15
C ARG A 245 -1.86 -19.33 11.57
N THR A 246 -3.07 -19.35 12.13
CA THR A 246 -4.19 -20.17 11.68
C THR A 246 -4.58 -19.83 10.25
N ARG A 247 -4.69 -18.55 9.91
CA ARG A 247 -4.92 -18.07 8.54
C ARG A 247 -3.88 -18.59 7.56
N ARG A 248 -2.59 -18.45 7.88
CA ARG A 248 -1.49 -18.95 7.02
C ARG A 248 -1.53 -20.47 6.84
N MET A 249 -1.87 -21.23 7.87
CA MET A 249 -2.04 -22.68 7.77
C MET A 249 -3.26 -23.07 6.92
N TRP A 250 -4.38 -22.35 7.07
CA TRP A 250 -5.58 -22.56 6.27
C TRP A 250 -5.32 -22.32 4.78
N LEU A 251 -4.69 -21.18 4.42
CA LEU A 251 -4.34 -20.86 3.04
C LEU A 251 -3.45 -21.95 2.42
N ARG A 252 -2.42 -22.41 3.15
CA ARG A 252 -1.55 -23.52 2.70
C ARG A 252 -2.32 -24.80 2.41
N ARG A 253 -3.27 -25.19 3.27
CA ARG A 253 -4.08 -26.41 3.10
C ARG A 253 -5.00 -26.35 1.88
N HIS A 254 -5.43 -25.16 1.47
CA HIS A 254 -6.31 -24.94 0.31
C HIS A 254 -5.56 -24.46 -0.93
N ALA A 255 -4.22 -24.61 -0.97
CA ALA A 255 -3.33 -24.16 -2.04
C ALA A 255 -3.43 -22.66 -2.41
N GLN A 256 -4.02 -21.84 -1.54
CA GLN A 256 -4.12 -20.39 -1.73
C GLN A 256 -2.87 -19.68 -1.22
N ASN A 257 -2.48 -18.61 -1.90
CA ASN A 257 -1.34 -17.76 -1.53
C ASN A 257 -1.68 -16.26 -1.56
N ALA A 258 -2.91 -15.86 -1.88
CA ALA A 258 -3.40 -14.50 -1.67
C ALA A 258 -4.81 -14.53 -1.07
N TYR A 259 -5.12 -13.57 -0.19
CA TYR A 259 -6.47 -13.33 0.31
C TYR A 259 -6.69 -11.85 0.65
N ALA A 260 -7.96 -11.45 0.72
CA ALA A 260 -8.39 -10.13 1.16
C ALA A 260 -8.93 -10.14 2.59
N ASN A 261 -8.68 -9.06 3.31
CA ASN A 261 -9.27 -8.73 4.61
C ASN A 261 -9.98 -7.37 4.46
N GLU A 262 -11.32 -7.36 4.40
CA GLU A 262 -12.13 -6.16 4.07
C GLU A 262 -12.77 -5.49 5.30
N TYR A 263 -12.46 -5.98 6.51
CA TYR A 263 -12.99 -5.43 7.76
C TYR A 263 -12.00 -4.45 8.43
N THR A 264 -10.99 -4.98 9.11
CA THR A 264 -10.02 -4.23 9.94
C THR A 264 -8.65 -4.90 9.99
N ALA A 265 -7.64 -4.23 10.55
CA ALA A 265 -6.48 -4.88 11.11
C ALA A 265 -6.86 -5.82 12.28
N PHE A 266 -6.03 -6.83 12.53
CA PHE A 266 -6.11 -7.72 13.69
C PHE A 266 -5.63 -7.01 14.95
N GLY A 267 -5.96 -7.52 16.14
CA GLY A 267 -5.63 -6.86 17.39
C GLY A 267 -6.49 -5.61 17.58
N GLY A 268 -5.94 -4.54 18.15
CA GLY A 268 -6.65 -3.27 18.37
C GLY A 268 -7.64 -3.28 19.54
N ILE A 269 -8.22 -4.44 19.88
CA ILE A 269 -9.29 -4.61 20.89
C ILE A 269 -8.95 -3.95 22.25
N LYS A 270 -7.78 -4.24 22.82
CA LYS A 270 -7.34 -3.66 24.10
C LYS A 270 -6.67 -2.29 23.96
N SER A 271 -6.09 -2.01 22.80
CA SER A 271 -5.39 -0.76 22.52
C SER A 271 -5.16 -0.61 21.00
N PRO A 272 -5.46 0.54 20.39
CA PRO A 272 -5.27 0.79 18.96
C PRO A 272 -3.84 0.52 18.46
N VAL A 273 -2.81 0.78 19.30
CA VAL A 273 -1.39 0.58 18.93
C VAL A 273 -1.03 -0.89 18.72
N SER A 274 -1.84 -1.81 19.25
CA SER A 274 -1.68 -3.25 19.07
C SER A 274 -2.23 -3.76 17.74
N ALA A 275 -2.87 -2.90 16.94
CA ALA A 275 -3.42 -3.32 15.66
C ALA A 275 -2.32 -3.71 14.66
N HIS A 276 -2.58 -4.76 13.88
CA HIS A 276 -1.64 -5.26 12.87
C HIS A 276 -2.31 -6.05 11.74
N PRO A 277 -1.77 -6.03 10.51
CA PRO A 277 -2.03 -7.07 9.51
C PRO A 277 -1.25 -8.35 9.87
N CYS A 278 -1.41 -9.43 9.11
CA CYS A 278 -0.63 -10.66 9.24
C CYS A 278 0.79 -10.47 8.72
N ARG A 279 1.65 -9.91 9.58
CA ARG A 279 3.07 -9.62 9.30
C ARG A 279 3.87 -10.82 8.77
N ASN A 280 3.42 -12.05 9.02
CA ASN A 280 3.99 -13.28 8.46
C ASN A 280 3.63 -13.54 6.98
N MET A 281 3.02 -12.56 6.32
CA MET A 281 2.65 -12.48 4.90
C MET A 281 3.11 -11.13 4.32
N LEU A 282 3.07 -10.97 3.01
CA LEU A 282 3.24 -9.70 2.32
C LEU A 282 1.97 -8.89 2.49
N THR A 283 2.08 -7.68 3.05
CA THR A 283 0.95 -6.86 3.45
C THR A 283 0.75 -5.73 2.46
N VAL A 284 -0.38 -5.76 1.76
CA VAL A 284 -0.74 -4.81 0.70
C VAL A 284 -1.96 -4.03 1.14
N LEU A 285 -1.92 -2.71 1.00
CA LEU A 285 -3.03 -1.81 1.32
C LEU A 285 -3.33 -0.93 0.11
N GLN A 286 -4.59 -0.94 -0.34
CA GLN A 286 -5.04 -0.01 -1.37
C GLN A 286 -5.81 1.16 -0.74
N LEU A 287 -5.28 2.35 -0.97
CA LEU A 287 -5.82 3.63 -0.57
C LEU A 287 -6.74 4.17 -1.66
N ARG A 288 -7.83 4.80 -1.23
CA ARG A 288 -8.73 5.61 -2.04
C ARG A 288 -8.98 6.92 -1.31
N HIS A 289 -9.15 8.00 -2.06
CA HIS A 289 -9.48 9.32 -1.52
C HIS A 289 -10.76 9.21 -0.66
N PRO A 290 -10.75 9.65 0.61
CA PRO A 290 -11.83 9.32 1.55
C PRO A 290 -13.21 9.84 1.15
N TYR A 291 -13.27 10.99 0.47
CA TYR A 291 -14.53 11.61 0.00
C TYR A 291 -15.16 10.76 -1.11
N GLU A 292 -14.33 10.33 -2.07
CA GLU A 292 -14.71 9.40 -3.13
C GLU A 292 -15.13 8.03 -2.58
N ARG A 293 -14.43 7.56 -1.54
CA ARG A 293 -14.74 6.32 -0.85
C ARG A 293 -16.10 6.39 -0.16
N VAL A 294 -16.40 7.43 0.63
CA VAL A 294 -17.70 7.54 1.34
C VAL A 294 -18.88 7.69 0.37
N ILE A 295 -18.73 8.48 -0.70
CA ILE A 295 -19.68 8.55 -1.82
C ILE A 295 -19.93 7.15 -2.39
N SER A 296 -18.88 6.38 -2.64
CA SER A 296 -18.98 5.02 -3.15
C SER A 296 -19.59 4.02 -2.16
N HIS A 297 -19.49 4.23 -0.85
CA HIS A 297 -20.22 3.44 0.16
C HIS A 297 -21.71 3.76 0.13
N ILE A 298 -22.09 5.05 0.11
CA ILE A 298 -23.49 5.49 0.10
C ILE A 298 -24.21 4.99 -1.17
N LYS A 299 -23.58 5.17 -2.34
CA LYS A 299 -24.09 4.64 -3.62
C LYS A 299 -24.31 3.13 -3.58
N PHE A 300 -23.40 2.38 -2.95
CA PHE A 300 -23.53 0.93 -2.82
C PHE A 300 -24.56 0.48 -1.79
N ALA A 301 -24.64 1.17 -0.65
CA ALA A 301 -25.64 0.90 0.37
C ALA A 301 -27.05 1.11 -0.17
N TRP A 302 -27.28 2.21 -0.88
CA TRP A 302 -28.53 2.46 -1.59
C TRP A 302 -28.89 1.35 -2.57
N ILE A 303 -27.92 0.83 -3.35
CA ILE A 303 -28.13 -0.32 -4.24
C ILE A 303 -28.52 -1.58 -3.45
N ILE A 304 -27.92 -1.84 -2.28
CA ILE A 304 -28.35 -2.94 -1.39
C ILE A 304 -29.82 -2.73 -0.97
N TYR A 305 -30.18 -1.55 -0.49
CA TYR A 305 -31.57 -1.25 -0.11
C TYR A 305 -32.55 -1.43 -1.27
N LEU A 306 -32.25 -0.87 -2.45
CA LEU A 306 -33.10 -1.02 -3.63
C LEU A 306 -33.29 -2.49 -4.07
N LEU A 307 -32.25 -3.31 -3.97
CA LEU A 307 -32.29 -4.71 -4.40
C LEU A 307 -32.85 -5.67 -3.35
N ARG A 308 -32.70 -5.38 -2.04
CA ARG A 308 -33.15 -6.24 -0.94
C ARG A 308 -34.51 -5.81 -0.38
N CYS A 309 -34.67 -4.52 -0.12
CA CYS A 309 -35.89 -3.94 0.44
C CYS A 309 -36.90 -3.54 -0.66
N GLY A 310 -36.48 -3.56 -1.93
CA GLY A 310 -37.28 -3.05 -3.04
C GLY A 310 -37.32 -1.52 -3.10
N GLN A 311 -37.65 -0.99 -4.28
CA GLN A 311 -37.66 0.45 -4.53
C GLN A 311 -38.73 1.21 -3.72
N ARG A 312 -39.86 0.55 -3.42
CA ARG A 312 -40.95 1.12 -2.62
C ARG A 312 -40.50 1.35 -1.19
N ASP A 313 -40.10 0.30 -0.48
CA ASP A 313 -39.81 0.38 0.96
C ASP A 313 -38.54 1.19 1.23
N SER A 314 -37.53 1.09 0.35
CA SER A 314 -36.36 1.97 0.38
C SER A 314 -36.74 3.45 0.50
N ARG A 315 -37.65 3.93 -0.36
CA ARG A 315 -38.07 5.33 -0.38
C ARG A 315 -39.15 5.66 0.67
N ALA A 316 -40.10 4.77 0.91
CA ALA A 316 -41.27 5.03 1.76
C ALA A 316 -41.03 4.77 3.26
N VAL A 317 -40.10 3.87 3.59
CA VAL A 317 -39.77 3.49 4.97
C VAL A 317 -38.42 4.10 5.36
N TYR A 318 -37.34 3.63 4.75
CA TYR A 318 -35.96 3.90 5.20
C TYR A 318 -35.47 5.32 4.92
N PHE A 319 -35.82 5.89 3.76
CA PHE A 319 -35.35 7.21 3.32
C PHE A 319 -36.50 8.20 3.08
N LYS A 320 -37.63 8.04 3.81
CA LYS A 320 -38.86 8.83 3.65
C LYS A 320 -38.70 10.35 3.82
N ASN A 321 -37.74 10.75 4.65
CA ASN A 321 -37.39 12.15 4.90
C ASN A 321 -36.25 12.65 3.98
N GLY A 322 -35.96 11.91 2.91
CA GLY A 322 -34.84 12.16 1.99
C GLY A 322 -33.49 11.67 2.49
N ASN A 323 -32.48 11.77 1.62
CA ASN A 323 -31.11 11.42 1.94
C ASN A 323 -30.42 12.59 2.67
N ARG A 324 -30.02 12.34 3.92
CA ARG A 324 -29.29 13.28 4.79
C ARG A 324 -28.06 12.61 5.39
N THR A 325 -27.03 13.40 5.69
CA THR A 325 -25.77 12.91 6.26
C THR A 325 -25.96 12.27 7.62
N ASP A 326 -26.86 12.78 8.47
CA ASP A 326 -27.11 12.20 9.80
C ASP A 326 -27.73 10.80 9.73
N ILE A 327 -28.70 10.56 8.84
CA ILE A 327 -29.27 9.23 8.57
C ILE A 327 -28.17 8.27 8.11
N TRP A 328 -27.36 8.65 7.11
CA TRP A 328 -26.27 7.81 6.63
C TRP A 328 -25.18 7.56 7.68
N SER A 329 -24.88 8.54 8.54
CA SER A 329 -23.89 8.40 9.62
C SER A 329 -24.38 7.65 10.85
N ALA A 330 -25.69 7.57 11.09
CA ALA A 330 -26.24 6.68 12.09
C ALA A 330 -26.42 5.24 11.56
N LEU A 331 -26.81 5.10 10.30
CA LEU A 331 -26.97 3.80 9.64
C LEU A 331 -25.65 3.11 9.30
N MET A 332 -24.63 3.87 8.90
CA MET A 332 -23.29 3.35 8.55
C MET A 332 -22.15 4.13 9.25
N PRO A 333 -22.06 4.06 10.58
CA PRO A 333 -21.19 4.94 11.37
C PRO A 333 -19.70 4.77 11.06
N ALA A 334 -19.25 3.54 10.76
CA ALA A 334 -17.86 3.31 10.39
C ALA A 334 -17.55 3.77 8.95
N ALA A 335 -18.40 3.43 7.98
CA ALA A 335 -18.15 3.70 6.56
C ALA A 335 -18.13 5.20 6.21
N THR A 336 -18.91 5.99 6.97
CA THR A 336 -19.13 7.43 6.73
C THR A 336 -18.24 8.37 7.53
N ASN A 337 -17.46 7.89 8.49
CA ASN A 337 -16.66 8.72 9.39
C ASN A 337 -15.30 8.06 9.68
N ASN A 338 -14.25 8.53 9.01
CA ASN A 338 -12.86 8.13 9.21
C ASN A 338 -12.61 6.60 9.11
N TYR A 339 -13.17 5.97 8.06
CA TYR A 339 -13.11 4.53 7.84
C TYR A 339 -11.69 3.99 7.65
N LEU A 340 -10.78 4.73 7.01
CA LEU A 340 -9.39 4.28 6.81
C LEU A 340 -8.66 4.18 8.17
N ILE A 341 -8.81 5.19 9.03
CA ILE A 341 -8.32 5.14 10.42
C ILE A 341 -8.96 3.96 11.17
N ARG A 342 -10.28 3.81 11.11
CA ARG A 342 -11.03 2.73 11.75
C ARG A 342 -10.57 1.33 11.33
N SER A 343 -10.43 1.10 10.03
CA SER A 343 -9.93 -0.17 9.50
C SER A 343 -8.49 -0.43 9.93
N LEU A 344 -7.61 0.57 9.96
CA LEU A 344 -6.21 0.37 10.35
C LEU A 344 -5.99 0.15 11.86
N LEU A 345 -6.85 0.69 12.71
CA LEU A 345 -6.70 0.63 14.18
C LEU A 345 -7.46 -0.51 14.87
N GLY A 346 -8.13 -1.38 14.10
CA GLY A 346 -8.79 -2.56 14.62
C GLY A 346 -10.16 -2.31 15.24
N GLU A 347 -10.76 -3.38 15.74
CA GLU A 347 -12.19 -3.46 16.06
C GLU A 347 -12.67 -2.49 17.16
N ALA A 348 -11.84 -2.17 18.15
CA ALA A 348 -12.20 -1.21 19.19
C ALA A 348 -12.38 0.21 18.63
N VAL A 349 -11.53 0.63 17.68
CA VAL A 349 -11.66 1.94 17.01
C VAL A 349 -12.76 1.90 15.96
N PHE A 350 -12.90 0.78 15.25
CA PHE A 350 -13.90 0.62 14.19
C PHE A 350 -15.33 0.91 14.66
N ASN A 351 -15.66 0.51 15.89
CA ASN A 351 -17.00 0.66 16.46
C ASN A 351 -17.19 1.93 17.32
N LEU A 352 -16.22 2.87 17.36
CA LEU A 352 -16.38 4.12 18.12
C LEU A 352 -17.53 5.00 17.57
N PRO A 353 -18.20 5.82 18.40
CA PRO A 353 -19.28 6.72 17.95
C PRO A 353 -18.88 7.70 16.83
N ARG A 354 -19.89 8.39 16.26
CA ARG A 354 -19.68 9.53 15.35
C ARG A 354 -18.82 10.59 16.06
N GLY A 355 -17.84 11.17 15.36
CA GLY A 355 -16.94 12.21 15.89
C GLY A 355 -15.87 11.74 16.91
N ALA A 356 -15.90 10.49 17.40
CA ALA A 356 -14.95 10.02 18.42
C ALA A 356 -13.53 9.69 17.90
N ILE A 357 -13.29 9.78 16.58
CA ILE A 357 -11.94 9.64 16.01
C ILE A 357 -11.17 10.94 16.21
N SER A 358 -9.91 10.84 16.63
CA SER A 358 -9.14 11.95 17.19
C SER A 358 -7.74 12.04 16.59
N GLN A 359 -7.01 13.12 16.89
CA GLN A 359 -5.62 13.29 16.44
C GLN A 359 -4.68 12.18 16.95
N ALA A 360 -4.93 11.63 18.15
CA ALA A 360 -4.17 10.49 18.66
C ALA A 360 -4.41 9.19 17.85
N HIS A 361 -5.65 8.98 17.38
CA HIS A 361 -5.97 7.91 16.44
C HIS A 361 -5.25 8.14 15.10
N LEU A 362 -5.30 9.35 14.53
CA LEU A 362 -4.56 9.67 13.29
C LEU A 362 -3.05 9.41 13.43
N ALA A 363 -2.42 9.88 14.51
CA ALA A 363 -1.00 9.66 14.78
C ALA A 363 -0.65 8.17 14.86
N THR A 364 -1.49 7.39 15.56
CA THR A 364 -1.33 5.93 15.63
C THR A 364 -1.46 5.29 14.24
N ALA A 365 -2.48 5.66 13.47
CA ALA A 365 -2.77 5.07 12.17
C ALA A 365 -1.67 5.38 11.13
N ARG A 366 -1.13 6.61 11.11
CA ARG A 366 0.09 6.96 10.35
C ARG A 366 1.23 6.02 10.71
N GLY A 367 1.42 5.77 12.00
CA GLY A 367 2.49 4.91 12.50
C GLY A 367 2.35 3.44 12.11
N LEU A 368 1.14 2.90 12.07
CA LEU A 368 0.90 1.53 11.59
C LEU A 368 1.08 1.44 10.06
N LEU A 369 0.54 2.42 9.31
CA LEU A 369 0.65 2.50 7.85
C LEU A 369 2.13 2.52 7.42
N ALA A 370 2.94 3.37 8.04
CA ALA A 370 4.37 3.48 7.75
C ALA A 370 5.18 2.21 8.12
N LYS A 371 4.79 1.48 9.18
CA LYS A 371 5.55 0.32 9.71
C LYS A 371 5.18 -1.03 9.12
N GLN A 372 3.89 -1.24 8.83
CA GLN A 372 3.33 -2.59 8.76
C GLN A 372 2.91 -3.03 7.35
N TYR A 373 2.86 -2.12 6.38
CA TYR A 373 2.42 -2.38 5.02
C TYR A 373 3.59 -2.35 4.05
N ASP A 374 3.91 -3.52 3.47
CA ASP A 374 5.04 -3.70 2.55
C ASP A 374 4.85 -2.96 1.23
N VAL A 375 3.61 -2.90 0.73
CA VAL A 375 3.25 -2.20 -0.51
C VAL A 375 1.98 -1.38 -0.29
N LEU A 376 2.04 -0.12 -0.72
CA LEU A 376 0.92 0.80 -0.74
C LEU A 376 0.49 1.04 -2.19
N LEU A 377 -0.79 0.89 -2.46
CA LEU A 377 -1.41 1.16 -3.75
C LEU A 377 -2.30 2.39 -3.61
N VAL A 378 -2.25 3.32 -4.56
CA VAL A 378 -3.11 4.51 -4.58
C VAL A 378 -4.03 4.39 -5.78
N LEU A 379 -5.35 4.31 -5.57
CA LEU A 379 -6.30 4.03 -6.66
C LEU A 379 -6.37 5.16 -7.69
N GLU A 380 -6.25 6.42 -7.24
CA GLU A 380 -6.38 7.62 -8.08
C GLU A 380 -5.14 7.94 -8.92
N ASP A 381 -3.96 7.46 -8.52
CA ASP A 381 -2.69 7.75 -9.17
C ASP A 381 -2.26 6.52 -9.99
N ALA A 382 -2.67 6.49 -11.26
CA ALA A 382 -2.48 5.33 -12.13
C ALA A 382 -0.99 4.98 -12.35
N ASN A 383 -0.10 5.99 -12.36
CA ASN A 383 1.35 5.78 -12.50
C ASN A 383 1.92 5.14 -11.23
N LEU A 384 1.57 5.69 -10.06
CA LEU A 384 1.95 5.16 -8.76
C LEU A 384 1.38 3.75 -8.50
N LEU A 385 0.16 3.49 -8.97
CA LEU A 385 -0.45 2.17 -8.94
C LEU A 385 0.34 1.18 -9.81
N GLN A 386 0.63 1.51 -11.06
CA GLN A 386 1.34 0.63 -11.98
C GLN A 386 2.75 0.29 -11.50
N VAL A 387 3.53 1.29 -11.04
CA VAL A 387 4.88 1.04 -10.53
C VAL A 387 4.85 0.17 -9.26
N SER A 388 3.91 0.40 -8.35
CA SER A 388 3.76 -0.40 -7.13
C SER A 388 3.23 -1.82 -7.40
N LEU A 389 2.38 -2.03 -8.41
CA LEU A 389 2.00 -3.39 -8.83
C LEU A 389 3.20 -4.11 -9.47
N ARG A 390 3.93 -3.46 -10.39
CA ARG A 390 5.05 -4.09 -11.11
C ARG A 390 6.26 -4.36 -10.24
N TYR A 391 6.71 -3.37 -9.48
CA TYR A 391 7.95 -3.41 -8.70
C TYR A 391 7.72 -3.54 -7.18
N GLY A 392 6.51 -3.28 -6.69
CA GLY A 392 6.11 -3.68 -5.34
C GLY A 392 5.67 -5.15 -5.24
N LEU A 393 4.88 -5.66 -6.20
CA LEU A 393 4.30 -7.02 -6.15
C LEU A 393 4.86 -8.00 -7.19
N GLY A 394 5.47 -7.51 -8.27
CA GLY A 394 6.00 -8.35 -9.34
C GLY A 394 4.98 -8.61 -10.45
N PHE A 395 3.88 -7.86 -10.48
CA PHE A 395 2.81 -8.09 -11.44
C PHE A 395 3.22 -7.60 -12.83
N GLN A 396 3.17 -8.51 -13.80
CA GLN A 396 3.52 -8.22 -15.20
C GLN A 396 2.29 -7.78 -15.99
N ARG A 397 1.13 -8.41 -15.75
CA ARG A 397 -0.16 -8.07 -16.37
C ARG A 397 -0.87 -7.02 -15.53
N LEU A 398 -0.93 -5.78 -16.03
CA LEU A 398 -1.45 -4.64 -15.28
C LEU A 398 -2.81 -4.12 -15.78
N ASN A 399 -3.43 -4.78 -16.77
CA ASN A 399 -4.65 -4.31 -17.46
C ASN A 399 -5.82 -4.14 -16.46
N PRO A 400 -6.16 -2.91 -16.04
CA PRO A 400 -7.09 -2.71 -14.95
C PRO A 400 -8.51 -2.84 -15.46
N ARG A 401 -9.23 -3.87 -15.00
CA ARG A 401 -10.65 -4.03 -15.33
C ARG A 401 -11.50 -3.19 -14.37
N HIS A 402 -12.09 -2.12 -14.89
CA HIS A 402 -13.14 -1.35 -14.21
C HIS A 402 -14.49 -2.04 -14.38
N ASP A 403 -14.71 -3.11 -13.62
CA ASP A 403 -15.84 -4.02 -13.79
C ASP A 403 -17.20 -3.46 -13.34
N ASN A 404 -17.22 -2.34 -12.60
CA ASN A 404 -18.43 -1.81 -11.98
C ASN A 404 -18.68 -0.35 -12.37
N LYS A 405 -19.55 -0.12 -13.36
CA LYS A 405 -20.21 1.19 -13.52
C LYS A 405 -21.39 1.25 -12.56
N ALA A 406 -21.46 2.28 -11.72
CA ALA A 406 -22.64 2.48 -10.87
C ALA A 406 -23.87 2.80 -11.76
N PRO A 407 -25.07 2.26 -11.44
CA PRO A 407 -26.30 2.66 -12.12
C PRO A 407 -26.58 4.15 -11.88
N LYS A 408 -27.15 4.84 -12.87
CA LYS A 408 -27.45 6.30 -12.77
C LYS A 408 -28.34 6.67 -11.57
N SER A 409 -29.22 5.77 -11.15
CA SER A 409 -30.07 5.93 -9.96
C SER A 409 -29.30 5.99 -8.62
N ALA A 410 -27.99 5.73 -8.63
CA ALA A 410 -27.14 5.92 -7.45
C ALA A 410 -26.82 7.40 -7.17
N GLU A 411 -26.99 8.33 -8.12
CA GLU A 411 -26.81 9.76 -7.81
C GLU A 411 -27.91 10.29 -6.88
N GLU A 412 -29.12 9.74 -6.97
CA GLU A 412 -30.24 10.07 -6.07
C GLU A 412 -29.94 9.78 -4.59
N SER A 413 -28.99 8.87 -4.30
CA SER A 413 -28.71 8.41 -2.94
C SER A 413 -27.87 9.37 -2.11
N LEU A 414 -27.22 10.34 -2.76
CA LEU A 414 -26.31 11.24 -2.09
C LEU A 414 -27.06 12.20 -1.15
N PRO A 415 -26.53 12.44 0.06
CA PRO A 415 -27.14 13.38 0.97
C PRO A 415 -27.05 14.81 0.44
N ARG A 416 -28.08 15.61 0.68
CA ARG A 416 -28.12 17.02 0.27
C ARG A 416 -27.08 17.89 0.99
N ASP A 417 -26.63 17.43 2.15
CA ASP A 417 -25.65 18.05 3.05
C ASP A 417 -24.31 17.28 3.04
N LEU A 418 -23.85 16.90 1.83
CA LEU A 418 -22.64 16.10 1.58
C LEU A 418 -21.37 16.66 2.21
N GLU A 419 -21.21 17.99 2.30
CA GLU A 419 -20.06 18.64 2.93
C GLU A 419 -19.81 18.18 4.38
N GLN A 420 -20.87 17.88 5.14
CA GLN A 420 -20.73 17.32 6.50
C GLN A 420 -19.99 15.97 6.51
N LEU A 421 -20.07 15.17 5.43
CA LEU A 421 -19.29 13.94 5.31
C LEU A 421 -17.82 14.23 5.05
N TYR A 422 -17.48 15.33 4.38
CA TYR A 422 -16.08 15.71 4.18
C TYR A 422 -15.43 16.13 5.51
N ASP A 423 -16.14 16.91 6.32
CA ASP A 423 -15.75 17.26 7.70
C ASP A 423 -15.53 16.02 8.58
N LEU A 424 -16.46 15.06 8.52
CA LEU A 424 -16.33 13.77 9.21
C LEU A 424 -15.18 12.89 8.70
N ASN A 425 -14.54 13.21 7.57
CA ASN A 425 -13.42 12.45 7.02
C ASN A 425 -12.14 13.28 6.86
N GLN A 426 -12.02 14.44 7.53
CA GLN A 426 -10.80 15.28 7.47
C GLN A 426 -9.56 14.55 8.00
N LEU A 427 -9.68 13.74 9.06
CA LEU A 427 -8.56 12.97 9.60
C LEU A 427 -8.18 11.81 8.66
N ASP A 428 -9.18 11.14 8.08
CA ASP A 428 -8.99 10.16 7.01
C ASP A 428 -8.26 10.79 5.80
N ASN A 429 -8.59 12.02 5.41
CA ASN A 429 -7.93 12.75 4.32
C ASN A 429 -6.46 13.05 4.66
N GLN A 430 -6.20 13.48 5.89
CA GLN A 430 -4.83 13.65 6.41
C GLN A 430 -4.03 12.35 6.52
N LEU A 431 -4.69 11.20 6.68
CA LEU A 431 -4.05 9.88 6.62
C LEU A 431 -3.82 9.42 5.18
N TYR A 432 -4.77 9.66 4.29
CA TYR A 432 -4.64 9.37 2.86
C TYR A 432 -3.47 10.15 2.25
N GLN A 433 -3.38 11.46 2.50
CA GLN A 433 -2.25 12.29 2.03
C GLN A 433 -0.90 11.77 2.55
N PHE A 434 -0.83 11.34 3.81
CA PHE A 434 0.35 10.69 4.36
C PHE A 434 0.65 9.34 3.69
N GLY A 435 -0.37 8.53 3.43
CA GLY A 435 -0.23 7.24 2.74
C GLY A 435 0.22 7.38 1.28
N VAL A 436 -0.25 8.39 0.56
CA VAL A 436 0.23 8.75 -0.79
C VAL A 436 1.71 9.15 -0.76
N LEU A 437 2.14 9.93 0.25
CA LEU A 437 3.56 10.23 0.45
C LEU A 437 4.38 8.96 0.71
N MET A 438 3.95 8.09 1.63
CA MET A 438 4.64 6.81 1.89
C MET A 438 4.73 5.93 0.63
N ALA A 439 3.69 5.91 -0.21
CA ALA A 439 3.69 5.20 -1.49
C ALA A 439 4.67 5.81 -2.50
N ARG A 440 4.78 7.15 -2.57
CA ARG A 440 5.76 7.85 -3.43
C ARG A 440 7.21 7.60 -3.01
N LEU A 441 7.49 7.46 -1.71
CA LEU A 441 8.80 7.03 -1.22
C LEU A 441 9.12 5.59 -1.63
N ASP A 442 8.13 4.69 -1.60
CA ASP A 442 8.30 3.32 -2.13
C ASP A 442 8.53 3.34 -3.65
N ALA A 443 7.84 4.22 -4.39
CA ALA A 443 7.96 4.36 -5.85
C ALA A 443 9.33 4.85 -6.34
N ILE A 444 10.05 5.65 -5.55
CA ILE A 444 11.44 6.06 -5.86
C ILE A 444 12.36 4.84 -5.92
N VAL A 445 12.25 3.92 -4.95
CA VAL A 445 13.01 2.66 -4.91
C VAL A 445 12.65 1.78 -6.11
N TYR A 446 11.36 1.74 -6.45
CA TYR A 446 10.84 0.95 -7.55
C TYR A 446 11.26 1.48 -8.94
N ASP A 447 11.28 2.79 -9.15
CA ASP A 447 11.68 3.38 -10.44
C ASP A 447 13.21 3.36 -10.63
N ALA A 448 14.01 3.49 -9.56
CA ALA A 448 15.44 3.21 -9.62
C ALA A 448 15.72 1.77 -10.11
N ALA A 449 15.06 0.78 -9.51
CA ALA A 449 15.14 -0.61 -9.97
C ALA A 449 14.60 -0.80 -11.41
N SER A 450 13.58 -0.04 -11.82
CA SER A 450 13.06 -0.05 -13.20
C SER A 450 14.09 0.40 -14.22
N ARG A 451 14.88 1.43 -13.90
CA ARG A 451 15.87 2.03 -14.81
C ARG A 451 17.05 1.09 -15.04
N VAL A 452 17.58 0.47 -13.99
CA VAL A 452 18.66 -0.52 -14.11
C VAL A 452 18.19 -1.77 -14.87
N ALA A 453 16.96 -2.23 -14.65
CA ALA A 453 16.40 -3.33 -15.45
C ALA A 453 16.24 -2.97 -16.94
N LYS A 454 16.01 -1.69 -17.27
CA LYS A 454 15.87 -1.21 -18.66
C LYS A 454 17.20 -0.93 -19.35
N SER A 455 18.28 -0.66 -18.63
CA SER A 455 19.61 -0.42 -19.22
C SER A 455 20.30 -1.69 -19.72
N GLY A 456 19.66 -2.87 -19.58
CA GLY A 456 20.25 -4.16 -19.95
C GLY A 456 21.39 -4.61 -19.03
N VAL A 457 21.69 -3.83 -17.98
CA VAL A 457 22.64 -4.20 -16.94
C VAL A 457 22.03 -5.33 -16.14
N ALA A 458 22.53 -6.55 -16.37
CA ALA A 458 22.19 -7.70 -15.55
C ALA A 458 22.64 -7.45 -14.11
N VAL A 459 21.70 -7.08 -13.24
CA VAL A 459 21.92 -7.02 -11.80
C VAL A 459 22.07 -8.46 -11.33
N THR A 460 23.31 -8.96 -11.30
CA THR A 460 23.62 -10.32 -10.85
C THR A 460 23.01 -10.51 -9.46
N PRO A 461 21.95 -11.32 -9.30
CA PRO A 461 21.30 -11.43 -8.02
C PRO A 461 22.29 -12.06 -7.04
N THR A 462 22.53 -11.43 -5.89
CA THR A 462 23.35 -12.04 -4.84
C THR A 462 22.79 -13.44 -4.59
N PRO A 463 23.59 -14.51 -4.73
CA PRO A 463 23.08 -15.87 -4.83
C PRO A 463 22.24 -16.21 -3.60
N SER A 464 20.93 -16.19 -3.79
CA SER A 464 19.97 -16.40 -2.71
C SER A 464 19.95 -17.89 -2.36
N PRO A 465 19.90 -18.27 -1.07
CA PRO A 465 19.76 -19.67 -0.70
C PRO A 465 18.49 -20.24 -1.35
N PRO A 466 18.54 -21.48 -1.88
CA PRO A 466 17.45 -22.05 -2.67
C PRO A 466 16.16 -22.08 -1.86
N LEU A 467 15.19 -21.25 -2.25
CA LEU A 467 13.88 -21.21 -1.63
C LEU A 467 13.06 -22.44 -2.07
N PRO A 468 12.24 -23.04 -1.18
CA PRO A 468 11.33 -24.10 -1.57
C PRO A 468 10.39 -23.61 -2.68
N ARG A 469 10.06 -24.47 -3.66
CA ARG A 469 9.14 -24.14 -4.75
C ARG A 469 7.79 -23.65 -4.18
N GLN A 470 7.47 -22.37 -4.34
CA GLN A 470 6.19 -21.79 -3.93
C GLN A 470 5.34 -21.41 -5.16
N PRO A 471 4.00 -21.44 -5.06
CA PRO A 471 3.10 -21.03 -6.14
C PRO A 471 3.31 -19.57 -6.56
N ARG A 472 3.17 -19.30 -7.86
CA ARG A 472 3.75 -18.16 -8.60
C ARG A 472 3.12 -16.76 -8.35
N CYS A 473 2.64 -16.43 -7.15
CA CYS A 473 2.12 -15.08 -6.85
C CYS A 473 3.12 -13.95 -7.12
N PHE A 474 4.42 -14.26 -7.08
CA PHE A 474 5.52 -13.30 -7.09
C PHE A 474 6.55 -13.68 -8.17
N PRO A 475 6.30 -13.41 -9.46
CA PRO A 475 7.17 -13.79 -10.57
C PRO A 475 8.37 -12.83 -10.69
N TRP A 476 9.16 -12.76 -9.62
CA TRP A 476 10.44 -12.03 -9.55
C TRP A 476 11.60 -12.77 -10.21
N ASP A 477 11.38 -13.98 -10.74
CA ASP A 477 12.35 -14.69 -11.58
C ASP A 477 12.30 -14.09 -13.00
N MET A 478 12.88 -12.89 -13.19
CA MET A 478 12.92 -12.26 -14.52
C MET A 478 13.90 -12.96 -15.48
N ASP A 479 14.82 -13.78 -14.95
CA ASP A 479 15.87 -14.46 -15.71
C ASP A 479 15.51 -15.88 -16.19
N LYS A 480 14.27 -16.34 -15.96
CA LYS A 480 13.79 -17.56 -16.60
C LYS A 480 13.18 -17.17 -17.95
N PRO A 481 13.80 -17.55 -19.08
CA PRO A 481 13.18 -17.32 -20.37
C PRO A 481 11.78 -17.92 -20.31
N HIS A 482 10.79 -17.15 -20.74
CA HIS A 482 9.48 -17.72 -21.00
C HIS A 482 9.70 -18.81 -22.04
N CYS A 483 9.54 -20.08 -21.64
CA CYS A 483 9.14 -21.09 -22.58
C CYS A 483 7.88 -20.52 -23.23
N ARG A 484 7.97 -20.12 -24.49
CA ARG A 484 6.77 -19.93 -25.28
C ARG A 484 6.10 -21.30 -25.30
N ASP A 485 4.85 -21.33 -24.92
CA ASP A 485 3.96 -22.37 -25.40
C ASP A 485 3.75 -22.08 -26.90
N GLU A 486 4.74 -22.46 -27.72
CA GLU A 486 4.59 -22.52 -29.18
C GLU A 486 3.65 -23.70 -29.52
N GLU A 487 2.88 -23.51 -30.58
CA GLU A 487 1.57 -24.12 -30.74
C GLU A 487 1.60 -25.64 -30.98
N GLU A 488 0.48 -26.30 -30.65
CA GLU A 488 0.23 -27.69 -30.98
C GLU A 488 0.12 -27.90 -32.50
N GLU A 489 1.16 -28.46 -33.12
CA GLU A 489 0.99 -29.34 -34.28
C GLU A 489 1.85 -30.60 -34.15
N ALA A 490 1.40 -31.69 -34.79
CA ALA A 490 1.93 -33.05 -34.74
C ALA A 490 1.83 -33.75 -33.35
N GLY A 491 0.74 -34.51 -33.17
CA GLY A 491 0.44 -35.22 -31.94
C GLY A 491 1.43 -36.33 -31.55
N GLY A 492 1.68 -36.44 -30.24
CA GLY A 492 2.47 -37.52 -29.65
C GLY A 492 2.09 -37.78 -28.20
N TYR A 493 1.41 -38.91 -27.95
CA TYR A 493 1.08 -39.37 -26.59
C TYR A 493 2.35 -39.51 -25.74
N ARG A 494 2.51 -38.67 -24.70
CA ARG A 494 3.51 -38.91 -23.65
C ARG A 494 2.82 -39.29 -22.35
N ARG A 495 2.99 -40.55 -21.95
CA ARG A 495 2.66 -41.02 -20.60
C ARG A 495 3.61 -40.34 -19.60
N CYS A 496 3.07 -39.55 -18.67
CA CYS A 496 3.82 -39.16 -17.48
C CYS A 496 3.93 -40.38 -16.53
N GLY A 497 5.04 -41.11 -16.62
CA GLY A 497 5.35 -42.21 -15.71
C GLY A 497 5.61 -41.69 -14.29
N TRP A 498 4.78 -42.13 -13.33
CA TRP A 498 5.13 -42.06 -11.92
C TRP A 498 6.30 -43.01 -11.64
N ILE A 499 7.40 -42.49 -11.08
CA ILE A 499 8.44 -43.32 -10.45
C ILE A 499 8.28 -43.19 -8.94
N GLY A 500 7.65 -44.19 -8.33
CA GLY A 500 7.78 -44.44 -6.90
C GLY A 500 9.02 -45.30 -6.65
N GLY A 501 9.74 -45.04 -5.56
CA GLY A 501 11.00 -45.74 -5.29
C GLY A 501 11.46 -45.65 -3.83
N ARG A 502 10.94 -46.58 -3.01
CA ARG A 502 11.41 -47.05 -1.69
C ARG A 502 11.58 -46.02 -0.57
#